data_AF-A0A9W9ANM5-F1
#
_entry.id   AF-A0A9W9ANM5-F1
#
_cell.length_a   1.000
_cell.length_b   1.000
_cell.length_c   1.000
_cell.angle_alpha   90.00
_cell.angle_beta   90.00
_cell.angle_gamma   90.00
#
_symmetry.space_group_name_H-M   'P 1'
#
loop_
_entity.id
_entity.type
_entity.pdbx_description
1 polymer ?
#
loop_
_entity_poly.entity_id
_entity_poly.type
_entity_poly.pdbx_seq_one_letter_code
_entity_poly.pdbx_strand_id
1 'polypeptide(L)'
;MESVETRFNQRFGYPWIFLNEEQFTDEFKKSVKLKTNASVQFGVIPPRHWYQPDWIDEAKAEQARNNLKAWGVLYAGSVSYRNMCRFNSGFFFHHPLLKPYRYYWRIEPDVDYFCQLRYDPFDFFKENNKTYVGFTIALEELEKTVTTLWQAVKEFMEQYPEYIHPNNALAFLSDNGGETYNLCHFWSNFEIADMDFWRGEAYTKFFEFLDSKGGFYYERWGDAPIHSIAAALFLDKNQLHFFNDIGYQHSNIMHCPQQPAFLTGSCTCNRVHSIDYTRFSCLPRYNKMLKGKW
;
A
#
# COMPACT_ATOMS: atom_id res chain seq x y z
N MET A 1 -11.01 -11.78 6.95
CA MET A 1 -11.90 -12.44 5.97
C MET A 1 -13.38 -12.21 6.28
N GLU A 2 -13.88 -12.67 7.43
CA GLU A 2 -15.32 -12.60 7.77
C GLU A 2 -15.92 -11.19 7.64
N SER A 3 -15.15 -10.18 8.07
CA SER A 3 -15.52 -8.76 7.92
C SER A 3 -15.67 -8.35 6.45
N VAL A 4 -14.71 -8.70 5.58
CA VAL A 4 -14.76 -8.42 4.12
C VAL A 4 -15.92 -9.16 3.45
N GLU A 5 -16.12 -10.43 3.77
CA GLU A 5 -17.20 -11.25 3.22
C GLU A 5 -18.56 -10.63 3.55
N THR A 6 -18.81 -10.34 4.83
CA THR A 6 -20.10 -9.81 5.30
C THR A 6 -20.38 -8.40 4.76
N ARG A 7 -19.35 -7.57 4.61
CA ARG A 7 -19.50 -6.17 4.21
C ARG A 7 -19.47 -5.94 2.71
N PHE A 8 -18.87 -6.84 1.94
CA PHE A 8 -18.65 -6.70 0.50
C PHE A 8 -18.81 -8.03 -0.23
N ASN A 9 -17.92 -8.98 0.00
CA ASN A 9 -17.64 -10.02 -0.99
C ASN A 9 -18.72 -11.12 -1.11
N GLN A 10 -19.60 -11.29 -0.11
CA GLN A 10 -20.77 -12.16 -0.25
C GLN A 10 -21.73 -11.71 -1.36
N ARG A 11 -21.72 -10.42 -1.73
CA ARG A 11 -22.58 -9.87 -2.79
C ARG A 11 -21.95 -9.97 -4.18
N PHE A 12 -20.63 -9.78 -4.27
CA PHE A 12 -19.93 -9.65 -5.54
C PHE A 12 -19.14 -10.90 -5.94
N GLY A 13 -18.73 -11.74 -4.98
CA GLY A 13 -18.16 -13.06 -5.26
C GLY A 13 -16.77 -13.06 -5.91
N TYR A 14 -15.94 -12.05 -5.64
CA TYR A 14 -14.56 -11.99 -6.15
C TYR A 14 -13.66 -13.07 -5.55
N PRO A 15 -12.72 -13.61 -6.33
CA PRO A 15 -11.83 -14.67 -5.86
C PRO A 15 -10.82 -14.15 -4.83
N TRP A 16 -10.46 -15.01 -3.88
CA TRP A 16 -9.38 -14.79 -2.95
C TRP A 16 -8.08 -15.45 -3.42
N ILE A 17 -6.98 -14.71 -3.39
CA ILE A 17 -5.64 -15.22 -3.70
C ILE A 17 -4.77 -15.03 -2.47
N PHE A 18 -4.28 -16.14 -1.93
CA PHE A 18 -3.36 -16.16 -0.80
C PHE A 18 -1.96 -16.50 -1.29
N LEU A 19 -0.99 -15.65 -0.96
CA LEU A 19 0.42 -15.84 -1.28
C LEU A 19 1.21 -15.96 0.03
N ASN A 20 2.17 -16.88 0.06
CA ASN A 20 3.05 -17.09 1.20
C ASN A 20 4.42 -17.56 0.71
N GLU A 21 5.48 -17.27 1.45
CA GLU A 21 6.83 -17.75 1.16
C GLU A 21 6.97 -19.27 1.38
N GLU A 22 6.14 -19.83 2.26
CA GLU A 22 6.07 -21.25 2.55
C GLU A 22 4.77 -21.88 2.03
N GLN A 23 4.75 -23.22 1.91
CA GLN A 23 3.53 -23.93 1.56
C GLN A 23 2.47 -23.78 2.63
N PHE A 24 1.27 -23.34 2.24
CA PHE A 24 0.12 -23.36 3.13
C PHE A 24 -0.23 -24.78 3.57
N THR A 25 -0.47 -24.95 4.87
CA THR A 25 -0.94 -26.21 5.45
C THR A 25 -2.35 -26.54 4.96
N ASP A 26 -2.69 -27.83 4.95
CA ASP A 26 -4.04 -28.27 4.57
C ASP A 26 -5.10 -27.77 5.55
N GLU A 27 -4.74 -27.62 6.82
CA GLU A 27 -5.61 -27.02 7.83
C GLU A 27 -5.95 -25.56 7.49
N PHE A 28 -4.96 -24.76 7.12
CA PHE A 28 -5.18 -23.37 6.69
C PHE A 28 -6.09 -23.32 5.46
N LYS A 29 -5.79 -24.12 4.44
CA LYS A 29 -6.58 -24.17 3.20
C LYS A 29 -8.04 -24.58 3.48
N LYS A 30 -8.27 -25.55 4.36
CA LYS A 30 -9.62 -25.98 4.77
C LYS A 30 -10.36 -24.86 5.51
N SER A 31 -9.71 -24.24 6.49
CA SER A 31 -10.31 -23.16 7.29
C SER A 31 -10.71 -21.96 6.43
N VAL A 32 -9.87 -21.54 5.49
CA VAL A 32 -10.16 -20.44 4.55
C VAL A 32 -11.35 -20.78 3.66
N LYS A 33 -11.39 -21.99 3.08
CA LYS A 33 -12.50 -22.43 2.21
C LYS A 33 -13.85 -22.51 2.92
N LEU A 34 -13.88 -22.69 4.24
CA LEU A 34 -15.12 -22.68 5.03
C LEU A 34 -15.65 -21.26 5.29
N LYS A 35 -14.83 -20.22 5.07
CA LYS A 35 -15.17 -18.83 5.38
C LYS A 35 -15.72 -18.04 4.20
N THR A 36 -15.69 -18.59 2.98
CA THR A 36 -16.18 -17.92 1.78
C THR A 36 -16.74 -18.92 0.78
N ASN A 37 -17.74 -18.50 0.00
CA ASN A 37 -18.25 -19.25 -1.15
C ASN A 37 -17.53 -18.87 -2.45
N ALA A 38 -16.68 -17.83 -2.43
CA ALA A 38 -15.91 -17.42 -3.59
C ALA A 38 -14.76 -18.39 -3.90
N SER A 39 -14.23 -18.33 -5.12
CA SER A 39 -13.06 -19.13 -5.50
C SER A 39 -11.84 -18.72 -4.67
N VAL A 40 -11.07 -19.71 -4.21
CA VAL A 40 -9.86 -19.48 -3.41
C VAL A 40 -8.67 -20.16 -4.07
N GLN A 41 -7.59 -19.41 -4.27
CA GLN A 41 -6.33 -19.89 -4.80
C GLN A 41 -5.20 -19.65 -3.79
N PHE A 42 -4.26 -20.59 -3.74
CA PHE A 42 -3.10 -20.53 -2.85
C PHE A 42 -1.83 -20.63 -3.70
N GLY A 43 -0.93 -19.67 -3.57
CA GLY A 43 0.34 -19.60 -4.28
C GLY A 43 1.52 -19.55 -3.34
N VAL A 44 2.63 -20.13 -3.77
CA VAL A 44 3.92 -20.03 -3.07
C VAL A 44 4.78 -19.02 -3.80
N ILE A 45 5.33 -18.06 -3.06
CA ILE A 45 6.19 -17.03 -3.60
C ILE A 45 7.52 -17.68 -4.05
N PRO A 46 7.98 -17.44 -5.29
CA PRO A 46 9.29 -17.91 -5.72
C PRO A 46 10.39 -17.38 -4.78
N PRO A 47 11.33 -18.23 -4.29
CA PRO A 47 12.37 -17.82 -3.36
C PRO A 47 13.14 -16.56 -3.78
N ARG A 48 13.44 -16.43 -5.09
CA ARG A 48 14.11 -15.27 -5.69
C ARG A 48 13.38 -13.92 -5.55
N HIS A 49 12.07 -13.94 -5.31
CA HIS A 49 11.24 -12.75 -5.13
C HIS A 49 11.05 -12.40 -3.65
N TRP A 50 11.43 -13.30 -2.73
CA TRP A 50 11.24 -13.13 -1.30
C TRP A 50 12.55 -12.90 -0.55
N TYR A 51 13.53 -13.80 -0.74
CA TYR A 51 14.76 -13.76 0.03
C TYR A 51 15.69 -12.63 -0.41
N GLN A 52 16.54 -12.23 0.52
CA GLN A 52 17.53 -11.19 0.34
C GLN A 52 18.46 -11.51 -0.84
N PRO A 53 18.68 -10.55 -1.76
CA PRO A 53 19.58 -10.76 -2.87
C PRO A 53 21.05 -10.83 -2.47
N ASP A 54 21.87 -11.52 -3.28
CA ASP A 54 23.28 -11.78 -3.01
C ASP A 54 24.17 -10.52 -3.01
N TRP A 55 23.74 -9.44 -3.65
CA TRP A 55 24.49 -8.17 -3.68
C TRP A 55 24.32 -7.33 -2.40
N ILE A 56 23.46 -7.76 -1.47
CA ILE A 56 23.31 -7.08 -0.19
C ILE A 56 24.37 -7.57 0.78
N ASP A 57 25.17 -6.65 1.29
CA ASP A 57 26.14 -6.89 2.36
C ASP A 57 25.39 -7.17 3.68
N GLU A 58 25.37 -8.43 4.09
CA GLU A 58 24.66 -8.86 5.28
C GLU A 58 25.23 -8.27 6.57
N ALA A 59 26.54 -8.03 6.65
CA ALA A 59 27.15 -7.42 7.84
C ALA A 59 26.70 -5.97 7.99
N LYS A 60 26.64 -5.23 6.87
CA LYS A 60 26.11 -3.87 6.85
C LYS A 60 24.61 -3.84 7.18
N ALA A 61 23.83 -4.76 6.60
CA ALA A 61 22.40 -4.87 6.89
C ALA A 61 22.14 -5.22 8.37
N GLU A 62 22.93 -6.11 8.95
CA GLU A 62 22.86 -6.44 10.37
C GLU A 62 23.13 -5.23 11.27
N GLN A 63 24.17 -4.46 10.96
CA GLN A 63 24.46 -3.24 11.70
C GLN A 63 23.29 -2.24 11.65
N ALA A 64 22.70 -2.05 10.47
CA ALA A 64 21.52 -1.20 10.31
C ALA A 64 20.32 -1.69 11.15
N ARG A 65 20.06 -3.01 11.15
CA ARG A 65 19.02 -3.62 11.99
C ARG A 65 19.28 -3.34 13.47
N ASN A 66 20.52 -3.45 13.93
CA ASN A 66 20.90 -3.20 15.32
C ASN A 66 20.73 -1.73 15.70
N ASN A 67 21.07 -0.79 14.82
CA ASN A 67 20.84 0.64 15.03
C ASN A 67 19.34 0.96 15.17
N LEU A 68 18.51 0.42 14.27
CA LEU A 68 17.06 0.61 14.31
C LEU A 68 16.42 -0.02 15.55
N LYS A 69 16.93 -1.19 16.01
CA LYS A 69 16.51 -1.81 17.28
C LYS A 69 16.82 -0.88 18.45
N ALA A 70 18.02 -0.31 18.50
CA ALA A 70 18.42 0.61 19.56
C ALA A 70 17.54 1.88 19.59
N TRP A 71 16.98 2.27 18.45
CA TRP A 71 16.04 3.39 18.35
C TRP A 71 14.58 3.03 18.64
N GLY A 72 14.29 1.79 19.02
CA GLY A 72 12.93 1.33 19.36
C GLY A 72 11.99 1.20 18.17
N VAL A 73 12.53 1.06 16.95
CA VAL A 73 11.72 1.00 15.73
C VAL A 73 11.05 -0.38 15.60
N LEU A 74 9.73 -0.40 15.38
CA LEU A 74 8.96 -1.65 15.23
C LEU A 74 9.52 -2.51 14.08
N TYR A 75 9.56 -3.83 14.24
CA TYR A 75 10.13 -4.76 13.26
C TYR A 75 11.60 -4.48 12.83
N ALA A 76 12.33 -3.61 13.54
CA ALA A 76 13.70 -3.24 13.18
C ALA A 76 14.63 -4.43 12.98
N GLY A 77 14.46 -5.48 13.79
CA GLY A 77 15.25 -6.70 13.71
C GLY A 77 14.75 -7.77 12.75
N SER A 78 13.57 -7.59 12.16
CA SER A 78 12.95 -8.63 11.35
C SER A 78 13.49 -8.59 9.91
N VAL A 79 14.09 -9.70 9.48
CA VAL A 79 14.50 -9.91 8.09
C VAL A 79 13.28 -10.24 7.23
N SER A 80 12.38 -11.08 7.72
CA SER A 80 11.14 -11.42 7.00
C SER A 80 10.26 -10.21 6.73
N TYR A 81 10.23 -9.22 7.64
CA TYR A 81 9.49 -7.97 7.41
C TYR A 81 10.07 -7.15 6.24
N ARG A 82 11.40 -7.13 6.09
CA ARG A 82 12.06 -6.45 4.95
C ARG A 82 11.80 -7.17 3.63
N ASN A 83 11.84 -8.50 3.67
CA ASN A 83 11.47 -9.34 2.53
C ASN A 83 10.01 -9.07 2.12
N MET A 84 9.10 -8.94 3.09
CA MET A 84 7.71 -8.59 2.86
C MET A 84 7.58 -7.20 2.20
N CYS A 85 8.25 -6.17 2.74
CA CYS A 85 8.22 -4.83 2.15
C CYS A 85 8.76 -4.81 0.72
N ARG A 86 9.86 -5.53 0.46
CA ARG A 86 10.41 -5.67 -0.90
C ARG A 86 9.47 -6.45 -1.82
N PHE A 87 8.87 -7.54 -1.35
CA PHE A 87 7.92 -8.36 -2.10
C PHE A 87 6.68 -7.57 -2.53
N ASN A 88 6.09 -6.83 -1.58
CA ASN A 88 4.94 -5.98 -1.85
C ASN A 88 5.32 -4.78 -2.72
N SER A 89 6.55 -4.28 -2.64
CA SER A 89 7.01 -3.20 -3.54
C SER A 89 7.19 -3.67 -4.98
N GLY A 90 7.74 -4.85 -5.24
CA GLY A 90 8.24 -5.17 -6.59
C GLY A 90 7.76 -6.46 -7.23
N PHE A 91 7.12 -7.38 -6.50
CA PHE A 91 7.00 -8.76 -6.98
C PHE A 91 5.58 -9.33 -6.95
N PHE A 92 4.70 -8.88 -6.06
CA PHE A 92 3.38 -9.50 -5.92
C PHE A 92 2.59 -9.46 -7.24
N PHE A 93 2.59 -8.33 -7.96
CA PHE A 93 1.87 -8.15 -9.22
C PHE A 93 2.42 -8.96 -10.40
N HIS A 94 3.60 -9.58 -10.25
CA HIS A 94 4.20 -10.51 -11.20
C HIS A 94 3.88 -11.99 -10.91
N HIS A 95 3.27 -12.28 -9.76
CA HIS A 95 2.96 -13.66 -9.38
C HIS A 95 2.02 -14.32 -10.42
N PRO A 96 2.25 -15.57 -10.84
CA PRO A 96 1.46 -16.23 -11.89
C PRO A 96 -0.05 -16.22 -11.64
N LEU A 97 -0.47 -16.35 -10.38
CA LEU A 97 -1.89 -16.32 -10.01
C LEU A 97 -2.52 -14.93 -10.19
N LEU A 98 -1.74 -13.85 -10.17
CA LEU A 98 -2.23 -12.48 -10.32
C LEU A 98 -2.22 -12.00 -11.78
N LYS A 99 -1.49 -12.68 -12.68
CA LYS A 99 -1.41 -12.32 -14.11
C LYS A 99 -2.76 -12.19 -14.83
N PRO A 100 -3.77 -13.05 -14.58
CA PRO A 100 -5.07 -12.93 -15.25
C PRO A 100 -5.90 -11.72 -14.80
N TYR A 101 -5.54 -11.09 -13.69
CA TYR A 101 -6.31 -10.02 -13.08
C TYR A 101 -5.67 -8.65 -13.39
N ARG A 102 -6.53 -7.65 -13.53
CA ARG A 102 -6.14 -6.24 -13.69
C ARG A 102 -6.14 -5.51 -12.37
N TYR A 103 -7.23 -5.60 -11.60
CA TYR A 103 -7.33 -4.97 -10.28
C TYR A 103 -7.03 -5.96 -9.16
N TYR A 104 -6.56 -5.45 -8.03
CA TYR A 104 -6.49 -6.18 -6.78
C TYR A 104 -7.02 -5.34 -5.63
N TRP A 105 -7.46 -6.01 -4.57
CA TRP A 105 -7.72 -5.41 -3.28
C TRP A 105 -6.84 -6.13 -2.25
N ARG A 106 -5.86 -5.42 -1.69
CA ARG A 106 -4.99 -5.95 -0.64
C ARG A 106 -5.74 -6.03 0.69
N ILE A 107 -5.69 -7.22 1.29
CA ILE A 107 -6.30 -7.52 2.59
C ILE A 107 -5.23 -8.16 3.47
N GLU A 108 -4.91 -7.49 4.58
CA GLU A 108 -4.02 -7.99 5.62
C GLU A 108 -4.80 -8.78 6.69
N PRO A 109 -4.14 -9.61 7.51
CA PRO A 109 -4.74 -10.15 8.73
C PRO A 109 -4.99 -9.05 9.76
N ASP A 110 -5.85 -9.32 10.75
CA ASP A 110 -6.19 -8.39 11.84
C ASP A 110 -6.77 -7.04 11.36
N VAL A 111 -7.65 -7.11 10.36
CA VAL A 111 -8.38 -5.96 9.81
C VAL A 111 -9.88 -6.07 9.98
N ASP A 112 -10.51 -4.92 10.19
CA ASP A 112 -11.95 -4.78 10.33
C ASP A 112 -12.53 -3.80 9.31
N TYR A 113 -13.66 -4.20 8.73
CA TYR A 113 -14.49 -3.41 7.85
C TYR A 113 -15.81 -3.08 8.54
N PHE A 114 -16.10 -1.78 8.69
CA PHE A 114 -17.22 -1.32 9.50
C PHE A 114 -18.47 -0.97 8.72
N CYS A 115 -18.33 -0.71 7.42
CA CYS A 115 -19.40 -0.21 6.56
C CYS A 115 -19.78 -1.26 5.51
N GLN A 116 -21.07 -1.36 5.20
CA GLN A 116 -21.55 -2.17 4.07
C GLN A 116 -21.28 -1.44 2.76
N LEU A 117 -20.62 -2.12 1.83
CA LEU A 117 -20.43 -1.63 0.47
C LEU A 117 -21.58 -2.10 -0.40
N ARG A 118 -22.29 -1.12 -0.97
CA ARG A 118 -23.49 -1.35 -1.82
C ARG A 118 -23.19 -1.27 -3.31
N TYR A 119 -21.98 -0.90 -3.68
CA TYR A 119 -21.48 -0.82 -5.04
C TYR A 119 -20.19 -1.63 -5.13
N ASP A 120 -19.77 -1.90 -6.36
CA ASP A 120 -18.54 -2.59 -6.66
C ASP A 120 -17.40 -1.59 -6.82
N PRO A 121 -16.38 -1.58 -5.92
CA PRO A 121 -15.25 -0.69 -6.08
C PRO A 121 -14.51 -0.92 -7.40
N PHE A 122 -14.41 -2.16 -7.89
CA PHE A 122 -13.69 -2.43 -9.13
C PHE A 122 -14.43 -1.90 -10.37
N ASP A 123 -15.77 -1.99 -10.37
CA ASP A 123 -16.54 -1.33 -11.43
C ASP A 123 -16.43 0.19 -11.33
N PHE A 124 -16.40 0.76 -10.12
CA PHE A 124 -16.13 2.20 -9.94
C PHE A 124 -14.79 2.61 -10.58
N PHE A 125 -13.71 1.84 -10.40
CA PHE A 125 -12.43 2.08 -11.08
C PHE A 125 -12.56 2.02 -12.60
N LYS A 126 -13.27 1.01 -13.11
CA LYS A 126 -13.45 0.78 -14.54
C LYS A 126 -14.30 1.86 -15.21
N GLU A 127 -15.38 2.28 -14.58
CA GLU A 127 -16.31 3.29 -15.11
C GLU A 127 -15.70 4.69 -15.10
N ASN A 128 -14.94 5.01 -14.05
CA ASN A 128 -14.36 6.34 -13.93
C ASN A 128 -13.13 6.54 -14.81
N ASN A 129 -12.55 5.47 -15.40
CA ASN A 129 -11.40 5.44 -16.34
C ASN A 129 -10.17 6.27 -15.92
N LYS A 130 -10.22 6.83 -14.71
CA LYS A 130 -9.27 7.79 -14.17
C LYS A 130 -8.69 7.25 -12.89
N THR A 131 -9.38 6.42 -12.12
CA THR A 131 -8.80 5.93 -10.87
C THR A 131 -7.85 4.77 -11.12
N TYR A 132 -6.67 4.81 -10.52
CA TYR A 132 -5.63 3.78 -10.62
C TYR A 132 -5.20 3.26 -9.25
N VAL A 133 -5.23 4.11 -8.22
CA VAL A 133 -4.89 3.71 -6.84
C VAL A 133 -5.90 4.31 -5.88
N GLY A 134 -6.46 3.46 -5.01
CA GLY A 134 -7.43 3.82 -4.00
C GLY A 134 -6.98 3.44 -2.60
N PHE A 135 -7.19 4.33 -1.65
CA PHE A 135 -6.76 4.19 -0.26
C PHE A 135 -7.83 4.66 0.73
N THR A 136 -7.73 4.22 1.98
CA THR A 136 -8.60 4.64 3.11
C THR A 136 -7.86 5.41 4.18
N ILE A 137 -6.54 5.26 4.31
CA ILE A 137 -5.74 5.92 5.34
C ILE A 137 -4.48 6.51 4.71
N ALA A 138 -4.12 7.73 5.11
CA ALA A 138 -2.86 8.38 4.75
C ALA A 138 -2.17 8.92 6.01
N LEU A 139 -0.88 8.61 6.19
CA LEU A 139 -0.14 8.83 7.42
C LEU A 139 1.29 9.32 7.16
N GLU A 140 1.91 9.89 8.18
CA GLU A 140 3.35 10.19 8.18
C GLU A 140 4.15 8.93 8.51
N GLU A 141 5.18 8.63 7.72
CA GLU A 141 6.15 7.57 7.97
C GLU A 141 7.12 7.97 9.10
N LEU A 142 7.77 6.99 9.72
CA LEU A 142 8.84 7.21 10.66
C LEU A 142 10.13 7.58 9.92
N GLU A 143 10.56 8.84 9.99
CA GLU A 143 11.77 9.35 9.30
C GLU A 143 12.99 8.42 9.37
N LYS A 144 13.22 7.79 10.54
CA LYS A 144 14.33 6.87 10.80
C LYS A 144 14.38 5.64 9.88
N THR A 145 13.29 5.31 9.19
CA THR A 145 13.15 4.09 8.38
C THR A 145 13.44 4.34 6.90
N VAL A 146 13.45 5.61 6.47
CA VAL A 146 13.49 6.07 5.09
C VAL A 146 14.48 7.23 4.90
N THR A 147 15.58 7.24 5.66
CA THR A 147 16.54 8.36 5.72
C THR A 147 17.14 8.73 4.37
N THR A 148 17.38 7.75 3.49
CA THR A 148 17.95 8.00 2.15
C THR A 148 16.93 7.82 1.03
N LEU A 149 15.69 7.47 1.33
CA LEU A 149 14.67 7.18 0.32
C LEU A 149 14.41 8.39 -0.59
N TRP A 150 14.16 9.57 -0.01
CA TRP A 150 13.85 10.75 -0.80
C TRP A 150 15.03 11.19 -1.69
N GLN A 151 16.25 11.01 -1.21
CA GLN A 151 17.43 11.30 -2.00
C GLN A 151 17.53 10.37 -3.22
N ALA A 152 17.28 9.07 -3.03
CA ALA A 152 17.21 8.12 -4.14
C ALA A 152 16.06 8.46 -5.13
N VAL A 153 14.91 8.92 -4.63
CA VAL A 153 13.80 9.36 -5.48
C VAL A 153 14.19 10.58 -6.31
N LYS A 154 14.85 11.58 -5.73
CA LYS A 154 15.33 12.75 -6.47
C LYS A 154 16.33 12.35 -7.57
N GLU A 155 17.27 11.45 -7.26
CA GLU A 155 18.20 10.90 -8.26
C GLU A 155 17.46 10.20 -9.40
N PHE A 156 16.39 9.46 -9.09
CA PHE A 156 15.56 8.83 -10.12
C PHE A 156 14.81 9.87 -10.97
N MET A 157 14.24 10.91 -10.35
CA MET A 157 13.54 11.99 -11.04
C MET A 157 14.47 12.78 -11.98
N GLU A 158 15.73 12.95 -11.61
CA GLU A 158 16.75 13.59 -12.44
C GLU A 158 17.16 12.70 -13.63
N GLN A 159 17.23 11.39 -13.43
CA GLN A 159 17.61 10.42 -14.47
C GLN A 159 16.48 10.11 -15.45
N TYR A 160 15.23 10.11 -14.98
CA TYR A 160 14.04 9.74 -15.76
C TYR A 160 12.92 10.77 -15.64
N PRO A 161 13.16 12.04 -16.05
CA PRO A 161 12.15 13.10 -15.96
C PRO A 161 10.91 12.79 -16.81
N GLU A 162 11.02 11.94 -17.85
CA GLU A 162 9.93 11.55 -18.74
C GLU A 162 8.81 10.77 -18.05
N TYR A 163 9.09 10.11 -16.92
CA TYR A 163 8.08 9.37 -16.16
C TYR A 163 7.30 10.24 -15.18
N ILE A 164 7.75 11.48 -14.94
CA ILE A 164 7.11 12.38 -13.99
C ILE A 164 5.91 13.03 -14.66
N HIS A 165 4.72 12.72 -14.16
CA HIS A 165 3.49 13.23 -14.74
C HIS A 165 3.39 14.76 -14.50
N PRO A 166 3.00 15.58 -15.49
CA PRO A 166 2.94 17.04 -15.32
C PRO A 166 1.89 17.51 -14.30
N ASN A 167 0.80 16.76 -14.14
CA ASN A 167 -0.22 16.99 -13.12
C ASN A 167 -0.14 15.97 -11.98
N ASN A 168 1.08 15.67 -11.54
CA ASN A 168 1.35 14.75 -10.44
C ASN A 168 0.85 15.28 -9.08
N ALA A 169 1.00 14.43 -8.07
CA ALA A 169 0.67 14.69 -6.68
C ALA A 169 1.90 15.03 -5.81
N LEU A 170 2.95 15.67 -6.36
CA LEU A 170 4.15 16.03 -5.60
C LEU A 170 3.85 16.89 -4.35
N ALA A 171 2.82 17.74 -4.41
CA ALA A 171 2.38 18.55 -3.27
C ALA A 171 1.80 17.73 -2.10
N PHE A 172 1.49 16.45 -2.29
CA PHE A 172 1.18 15.53 -1.19
C PHE A 172 2.45 15.05 -0.49
N LEU A 173 3.51 14.76 -1.25
CA LEU A 173 4.79 14.23 -0.75
C LEU A 173 5.72 15.32 -0.18
N SER A 174 5.55 16.57 -0.61
CA SER A 174 6.49 17.64 -0.27
C SER A 174 5.79 18.99 -0.13
N ASP A 175 6.07 19.66 0.99
CA ASP A 175 5.54 20.99 1.29
C ASP A 175 6.37 22.13 0.63
N ASN A 176 7.55 21.81 0.09
CA ASN A 176 8.51 22.77 -0.48
C ASN A 176 8.89 22.44 -1.94
N GLY A 177 7.96 21.84 -2.69
CA GLY A 177 8.13 21.64 -4.13
C GLY A 177 9.12 20.53 -4.52
N GLY A 178 9.44 19.63 -3.60
CA GLY A 178 10.29 18.46 -3.85
C GLY A 178 11.65 18.49 -3.16
N GLU A 179 12.02 19.57 -2.48
CA GLU A 179 13.32 19.67 -1.78
C GLU A 179 13.44 18.61 -0.67
N THR A 180 12.38 18.47 0.14
CA THR A 180 12.30 17.49 1.23
C THR A 180 11.01 16.68 1.19
N TYR A 181 11.09 15.42 1.59
CA TYR A 181 9.94 14.56 1.83
C TYR A 181 9.29 14.91 3.16
N ASN A 182 7.98 15.15 3.16
CA ASN A 182 7.20 15.42 4.38
C ASN A 182 6.73 14.12 5.09
N LEU A 183 7.21 12.96 4.63
CA LEU A 183 6.91 11.61 5.15
C LEU A 183 5.50 11.08 4.86
N CYS A 184 4.67 11.84 4.15
CA CYS A 184 3.30 11.43 3.86
C CYS A 184 3.22 10.30 2.83
N HIS A 185 2.47 9.26 3.19
CA HIS A 185 2.19 8.12 2.32
C HIS A 185 0.75 7.61 2.53
N PHE A 186 0.24 6.89 1.54
CA PHE A 186 -0.97 6.08 1.61
C PHE A 186 -0.65 4.75 2.30
N TRP A 187 -1.50 4.32 3.21
CA TRP A 187 -1.23 3.14 4.02
C TRP A 187 -1.65 1.86 3.28
N SER A 188 -0.66 1.19 2.68
CA SER A 188 -0.83 0.09 1.71
C SER A 188 -1.47 -1.18 2.26
N ASN A 189 -1.63 -1.33 3.58
CA ASN A 189 -2.39 -2.43 4.19
C ASN A 189 -3.83 -2.50 3.63
N PHE A 190 -4.41 -1.34 3.29
CA PHE A 190 -5.58 -1.24 2.44
C PHE A 190 -5.17 -0.60 1.12
N GLU A 191 -5.38 -1.32 0.03
CA GLU A 191 -5.11 -0.79 -1.30
C GLU A 191 -6.02 -1.47 -2.31
N ILE A 192 -6.74 -0.66 -3.09
CA ILE A 192 -7.43 -1.13 -4.31
C ILE A 192 -6.77 -0.43 -5.47
N ALA A 193 -6.12 -1.17 -6.36
CA ALA A 193 -5.35 -0.55 -7.43
C ALA A 193 -5.33 -1.37 -8.73
N ASP A 194 -5.04 -0.68 -9.82
CA ASP A 194 -4.79 -1.25 -11.14
C ASP A 194 -3.36 -1.79 -11.21
N MET A 195 -3.20 -3.11 -11.33
CA MET A 195 -1.90 -3.75 -11.44
C MET A 195 -1.17 -3.39 -12.73
N ASP A 196 -1.86 -2.90 -13.76
CA ASP A 196 -1.19 -2.46 -14.99
C ASP A 196 -0.30 -1.23 -14.73
N PHE A 197 -0.59 -0.44 -13.69
CA PHE A 197 0.30 0.62 -13.22
C PHE A 197 1.63 0.05 -12.69
N TRP A 198 1.55 -0.93 -11.78
CA TRP A 198 2.72 -1.58 -11.21
C TRP A 198 3.52 -2.38 -12.25
N ARG A 199 2.85 -2.94 -13.25
CA ARG A 199 3.48 -3.64 -14.38
C ARG A 199 4.05 -2.69 -15.43
N GLY A 200 3.79 -1.39 -15.31
CA GLY A 200 4.27 -0.38 -16.25
C GLY A 200 5.78 -0.18 -16.21
N GLU A 201 6.34 0.33 -17.31
CA GLU A 201 7.78 0.57 -17.43
C GLU A 201 8.31 1.54 -16.37
N ALA A 202 7.58 2.64 -16.12
CA ALA A 202 7.96 3.66 -15.15
C ALA A 202 8.12 3.06 -13.74
N TYR A 203 7.14 2.29 -13.27
CA TYR A 203 7.20 1.65 -11.96
C TYR A 203 8.27 0.57 -11.88
N THR A 204 8.38 -0.25 -12.92
CA THR A 204 9.40 -1.32 -12.98
C THR A 204 10.80 -0.73 -12.85
N LYS A 205 11.14 0.30 -13.62
CA LYS A 205 12.44 0.98 -13.52
C LYS A 205 12.64 1.68 -12.18
N PHE A 206 11.59 2.27 -11.62
CA PHE A 206 11.64 2.90 -10.31
C PHE A 206 11.96 1.87 -9.21
N PHE A 207 11.27 0.74 -9.21
CA PHE A 207 11.53 -0.35 -8.27
C PHE A 207 12.95 -0.91 -8.44
N GLU A 208 13.38 -1.21 -9.66
CA GLU A 208 14.74 -1.71 -9.94
C GLU A 208 15.82 -0.72 -9.48
N PHE A 209 15.61 0.59 -9.70
CA PHE A 209 16.52 1.62 -9.23
C PHE A 209 16.62 1.62 -7.71
N LEU A 210 15.49 1.58 -7.00
CA LEU A 210 15.47 1.56 -5.54
C LEU A 210 16.03 0.24 -4.96
N ASP A 211 15.75 -0.90 -5.57
CA ASP A 211 16.29 -2.20 -5.17
C ASP A 211 17.82 -2.24 -5.32
N SER A 212 18.36 -1.57 -6.35
CA SER A 212 19.81 -1.43 -6.54
C SER A 212 20.51 -0.63 -5.42
N LYS A 213 19.80 0.28 -4.74
CA LYS A 213 20.32 1.05 -3.60
C LYS A 213 20.38 0.23 -2.32
N GLY A 214 19.63 -0.87 -2.23
CA GLY A 214 19.59 -1.76 -1.06
C GLY A 214 18.88 -1.18 0.16
N GLY A 215 18.11 -0.10 0.01
CA GLY A 215 17.45 0.59 1.12
C GLY A 215 16.40 -0.25 1.86
N PHE A 216 15.83 -1.27 1.20
CA PHE A 216 14.99 -2.28 1.85
C PHE A 216 15.73 -3.04 2.98
N TYR A 217 17.05 -3.23 2.85
CA TYR A 217 17.88 -4.00 3.78
C TYR A 217 18.79 -3.14 4.66
N TYR A 218 19.43 -2.11 4.08
CA TYR A 218 20.28 -1.17 4.81
C TYR A 218 19.49 -0.14 5.63
N GLU A 219 18.20 0.02 5.34
CA GLU A 219 17.26 0.77 6.17
C GLU A 219 16.03 -0.11 6.49
N ARG A 220 14.82 0.42 6.35
CA ARG A 220 13.57 -0.32 6.47
C ARG A 220 12.49 0.32 5.60
N TRP A 221 12.79 0.51 4.31
CA TRP A 221 11.83 1.04 3.34
C TRP A 221 10.60 0.15 3.28
N GLY A 222 9.45 0.70 3.67
CA GLY A 222 8.16 0.03 3.56
C GLY A 222 7.61 0.12 2.14
N ASP A 223 6.79 -0.84 1.72
CA ASP A 223 6.07 -0.75 0.45
C ASP A 223 5.11 0.44 0.40
N ALA A 224 4.53 0.83 1.55
CA ALA A 224 3.60 1.95 1.64
C ALA A 224 4.19 3.28 1.12
N PRO A 225 5.35 3.77 1.61
CA PRO A 225 5.98 4.96 1.03
C PRO A 225 6.45 4.76 -0.42
N ILE A 226 6.93 3.57 -0.81
CA ILE A 226 7.34 3.30 -2.20
C ILE A 226 6.15 3.44 -3.17
N HIS A 227 5.05 2.74 -2.90
CA HIS A 227 3.83 2.80 -3.70
C HIS A 227 3.29 4.23 -3.77
N SER A 228 3.31 4.92 -2.62
CA SER A 228 2.79 6.29 -2.53
C SER A 228 3.61 7.28 -3.33
N ILE A 229 4.94 7.20 -3.27
CA ILE A 229 5.82 8.05 -4.04
C ILE A 229 5.63 7.80 -5.53
N ALA A 230 5.63 6.52 -5.94
CA ALA A 230 5.42 6.17 -7.35
C ALA A 230 4.06 6.64 -7.86
N ALA A 231 2.97 6.33 -7.15
CA ALA A 231 1.62 6.73 -7.52
C ALA A 231 1.50 8.26 -7.56
N ALA A 232 2.13 8.97 -6.62
CA ALA A 232 2.07 10.41 -6.57
C ALA A 232 2.95 11.11 -7.61
N LEU A 233 3.99 10.47 -8.17
CA LEU A 233 4.86 11.06 -9.20
C LEU A 233 4.45 10.69 -10.62
N PHE A 234 4.05 9.44 -10.84
CA PHE A 234 3.86 8.88 -12.19
C PHE A 234 2.42 8.96 -12.69
N LEU A 235 1.44 9.14 -11.81
CA LEU A 235 0.04 9.29 -12.18
C LEU A 235 -0.38 10.77 -12.16
N ASP A 236 -1.45 11.08 -12.89
CA ASP A 236 -2.21 12.29 -12.65
C ASP A 236 -2.84 12.21 -11.24
N LYS A 237 -2.77 13.30 -10.49
CA LYS A 237 -3.30 13.35 -9.11
C LYS A 237 -4.79 13.00 -9.01
N ASN A 238 -5.57 13.19 -10.08
CA ASN A 238 -6.98 12.82 -10.13
C ASN A 238 -7.20 11.31 -10.31
N GLN A 239 -6.12 10.54 -10.49
CA GLN A 239 -6.14 9.09 -10.55
C GLN A 239 -5.97 8.41 -9.20
N LEU A 240 -5.70 9.20 -8.17
CA LEU A 240 -5.71 8.79 -6.79
C LEU A 240 -7.13 8.96 -6.25
N HIS A 241 -7.63 7.98 -5.51
CA HIS A 241 -8.96 8.05 -4.90
C HIS A 241 -8.93 7.73 -3.42
N PHE A 242 -9.60 8.57 -2.66
CA PHE A 242 -9.81 8.36 -1.24
C PHE A 242 -11.20 7.77 -1.01
N PHE A 243 -11.24 6.53 -0.56
CA PHE A 243 -12.47 5.80 -0.23
C PHE A 243 -13.02 6.25 1.14
N ASN A 244 -13.61 7.44 1.17
CA ASN A 244 -14.20 8.03 2.37
C ASN A 244 -15.39 7.23 2.94
N ASP A 245 -15.93 6.28 2.19
CA ASP A 245 -17.11 5.47 2.52
C ASP A 245 -16.77 4.05 3.00
N ILE A 246 -15.51 3.62 2.86
CA ILE A 246 -15.03 2.32 3.34
C ILE A 246 -14.45 2.48 4.75
N GLY A 247 -15.25 2.27 5.79
CA GLY A 247 -14.74 2.20 7.16
C GLY A 247 -13.82 1.01 7.36
N TYR A 248 -12.57 1.28 7.75
CA TYR A 248 -11.47 0.32 7.80
C TYR A 248 -10.61 0.52 9.05
N GLN A 249 -10.19 -0.56 9.69
CA GLN A 249 -9.21 -0.54 10.78
C GLN A 249 -8.19 -1.66 10.58
N HIS A 250 -6.94 -1.35 10.93
CA HIS A 250 -5.87 -2.31 11.05
C HIS A 250 -5.12 -2.03 12.36
N SER A 251 -5.05 -3.01 13.25
CA SER A 251 -4.57 -2.82 14.62
C SER A 251 -5.30 -1.65 15.31
N ASN A 252 -4.59 -0.63 15.82
CA ASN A 252 -5.18 0.51 16.54
C ASN A 252 -5.48 1.73 15.66
N ILE A 253 -5.25 1.65 14.35
CA ILE A 253 -5.45 2.77 13.42
C ILE A 253 -6.72 2.51 12.62
N MET A 254 -7.66 3.45 12.70
CA MET A 254 -8.99 3.33 12.10
C MET A 254 -9.33 4.55 11.25
N HIS A 255 -9.84 4.32 10.04
CA HIS A 255 -10.62 5.28 9.27
C HIS A 255 -12.11 5.00 9.46
N CYS A 256 -12.87 6.02 9.86
CA CYS A 256 -14.31 5.93 10.01
C CYS A 256 -15.00 7.07 9.22
N PRO A 257 -15.86 6.72 8.23
CA PRO A 257 -16.58 7.69 7.42
C PRO A 257 -17.37 8.69 8.27
N GLN A 258 -17.38 9.95 7.83
CA GLN A 258 -18.27 10.96 8.40
C GLN A 258 -19.63 10.98 7.69
N GLN A 259 -20.59 11.76 8.21
CA GLN A 259 -21.87 11.93 7.53
C GLN A 259 -21.70 12.70 6.20
N PRO A 260 -22.49 12.34 5.16
CA PRO A 260 -23.57 11.36 5.14
C PRO A 260 -23.15 9.91 4.85
N ALA A 261 -21.88 9.66 4.48
CA ALA A 261 -21.38 8.34 4.11
C ALA A 261 -21.56 7.29 5.23
N PHE A 262 -21.37 7.69 6.49
CA PHE A 262 -21.58 6.84 7.66
C PHE A 262 -22.97 6.18 7.70
N LEU A 263 -24.03 6.95 7.42
CA LEU A 263 -25.41 6.46 7.45
C LEU A 263 -25.70 5.59 6.23
N THR A 264 -25.23 6.02 5.06
CA THR A 264 -25.43 5.31 3.79
C THR A 264 -24.79 3.93 3.80
N GLY A 265 -23.56 3.84 4.33
CA GLY A 265 -22.82 2.59 4.52
C GLY A 265 -23.28 1.77 5.73
N SER A 266 -24.23 2.26 6.54
CA SER A 266 -24.67 1.58 7.77
C SER A 266 -23.48 1.17 8.66
N CYS A 267 -22.55 2.11 8.85
CA CYS A 267 -21.27 1.89 9.50
C CYS A 267 -21.39 1.66 11.01
N THR A 268 -20.50 0.85 11.59
CA THR A 268 -20.47 0.53 13.03
C THR A 268 -19.29 1.11 13.81
N CYS A 269 -18.39 1.85 13.16
CA CYS A 269 -17.19 2.43 13.79
C CYS A 269 -17.48 3.68 14.62
N ASN A 270 -16.57 4.02 15.54
CA ASN A 270 -16.62 5.28 16.29
C ASN A 270 -15.97 6.41 15.49
N ARG A 271 -16.79 7.34 14.99
CA ARG A 271 -16.37 8.49 14.18
C ARG A 271 -15.35 9.41 14.85
N VAL A 272 -15.32 9.47 16.18
CA VAL A 272 -14.41 10.34 16.95
C VAL A 272 -12.98 9.80 16.92
N HIS A 273 -12.81 8.48 16.80
CA HIS A 273 -11.50 7.82 16.82
C HIS A 273 -10.89 7.68 15.42
N SER A 274 -11.42 8.39 14.42
CA SER A 274 -10.85 8.33 13.06
C SER A 274 -9.47 8.98 13.02
N ILE A 275 -8.50 8.28 12.46
CA ILE A 275 -7.12 8.74 12.28
C ILE A 275 -7.06 10.02 11.44
N ASP A 276 -8.01 10.18 10.52
CA ASP A 276 -8.12 11.28 9.55
C ASP A 276 -7.94 12.68 10.15
N TYR A 277 -8.35 12.86 11.42
CA TYR A 277 -8.37 14.14 12.14
C TYR A 277 -7.24 14.28 13.16
N THR A 278 -6.34 13.31 13.24
CA THR A 278 -5.18 13.36 14.13
C THR A 278 -4.02 14.10 13.48
N ARG A 279 -3.02 14.50 14.28
CA ARG A 279 -1.84 15.23 13.77
C ARG A 279 -1.01 14.41 12.76
N PHE A 280 -1.08 13.08 12.85
CA PHE A 280 -0.29 12.17 12.04
C PHE A 280 -0.96 11.85 10.69
N SER A 281 -2.17 12.37 10.46
CA SER A 281 -2.91 12.20 9.21
C SER A 281 -2.35 13.07 8.11
N CYS A 282 -2.15 12.46 6.95
CA CYS A 282 -1.82 13.16 5.71
C CYS A 282 -3.05 13.47 4.84
N LEU A 283 -4.25 13.08 5.28
CA LEU A 283 -5.49 13.35 4.55
C LEU A 283 -5.75 14.86 4.32
N PRO A 284 -5.47 15.78 5.27
CA PRO A 284 -5.59 17.22 5.01
C PRO A 284 -4.69 17.70 3.86
N ARG A 285 -3.47 17.17 3.76
CA ARG A 285 -2.53 17.51 2.67
C ARG A 285 -3.05 16.99 1.33
N TYR A 286 -3.54 15.75 1.29
CA TYR A 286 -4.19 15.17 0.11
C TYR A 286 -5.38 16.02 -0.37
N ASN A 287 -6.28 16.40 0.54
CA ASN A 287 -7.43 17.23 0.22
C ASN A 287 -7.04 18.64 -0.27
N LYS A 288 -6.01 19.24 0.34
CA LYS A 288 -5.49 20.56 -0.06
C LYS A 288 -4.91 20.53 -1.48
N MET A 289 -4.22 19.44 -1.83
CA MET A 289 -3.65 19.24 -3.16
C MET A 289 -4.73 19.17 -4.26
N LEU A 290 -5.82 18.43 -4.01
CA LEU A 290 -6.90 18.28 -4.99
C LEU A 290 -7.76 19.54 -5.15
N LYS A 291 -7.99 20.28 -4.06
CA LYS A 291 -8.87 21.46 -4.07
C LYS A 291 -8.26 22.73 -4.65
N GLY A 292 -6.97 22.72 -5.01
CA GLY A 292 -6.33 23.82 -5.75
C GLY A 292 -6.50 25.20 -5.09
N LYS A 293 -5.88 25.41 -3.92
CA LYS A 293 -5.72 26.68 -3.16
C LYS A 293 -6.99 27.50 -2.87
N TRP A 294 -7.19 27.68 -1.56
CA TRP A 294 -7.91 28.74 -0.83
C TRP A 294 -8.15 30.04 -1.59
#